data_AF-A0A8T3AAB2-F1
#
_entry.id   AF-A0A8T3AAB2-F1
#
_cell.length_a   1.000
_cell.length_b   1.000
_cell.length_c   1.000
_cell.angle_alpha   90.00
_cell.angle_beta   90.00
_cell.angle_gamma   90.00
#
_symmetry.space_group_name_H-M   'P 1'
#
loop_
_entity.id
_entity.type
_entity.pdbx_description
1 polymer ?
#
loop_
_entity_poly.entity_id
_entity_poly.type
_entity_poly.pdbx_seq_one_letter_code
_entity_poly.pdbx_strand_id
1 'polypeptide(L)'
;MKLFSMADASSSKTPPAATRPIAPKLNRALIDDAAVYLIQLGVRPTFFEEEVYLSAGYTDPIYAGLLRPFSDAPDVDRCEQLLQLGVNHKFFATYGSMHMNQFTCFLHFLKSPSGQEALAKMAQRDRLAKRGGDLLSAQEVGTVSMLEAQINDISNEITDYRRREEEAAYHELALLEIRARTAVHIEEIKQSNPPGGFYQPLTVPELNRACWGAYLSATAQQQKVPVPISEKSLIEAVHTYSDVVRKRQMLEFLKIEGNTEALNAYIVEKIGQFEAAKDARAARRFRGLLEIVGADIPVTISTSTKRKASREDPGGEDIRDIEEESLETVVPPDAGETVEGEAAVGGEAQAEYRTRLRTSIVHHGHDPKPSKNRLITEERKLDLRGKK
;
A
#
# COMPACT_ATOMS: atom_id res chain seq x y z
N MET A 1 58.30 -5.69 13.22
CA MET A 1 59.34 -4.90 12.53
C MET A 1 59.05 -4.98 11.05
N LYS A 2 58.64 -3.87 10.42
CA LYS A 2 59.40 -3.10 9.39
C LYS A 2 59.91 -3.99 8.24
N LEU A 3 59.75 -3.70 6.94
CA LEU A 3 59.27 -2.57 6.13
C LEU A 3 59.23 -3.07 4.67
N PHE A 4 58.26 -2.58 3.90
CA PHE A 4 58.22 -2.29 2.44
C PHE A 4 59.15 -3.00 1.42
N SER A 5 58.53 -3.48 0.34
CA SER A 5 59.01 -3.21 -1.02
C SER A 5 57.83 -3.08 -2.00
N MET A 6 57.79 -1.95 -2.70
CA MET A 6 56.85 -1.64 -3.79
C MET A 6 57.36 -2.21 -5.12
N ALA A 7 56.45 -2.64 -6.00
CA ALA A 7 56.65 -2.64 -7.45
C ALA A 7 55.30 -2.79 -8.18
N ASP A 8 54.77 -1.64 -8.60
CA ASP A 8 54.00 -1.32 -9.81
C ASP A 8 53.21 -2.39 -10.57
N ALA A 9 51.88 -2.19 -10.56
CA ALA A 9 50.95 -2.71 -11.53
C ALA A 9 51.10 -1.97 -12.87
N SER A 10 51.72 -2.62 -13.86
CA SER A 10 51.73 -2.13 -15.24
C SER A 10 50.39 -2.42 -15.91
N SER A 11 49.60 -1.36 -16.03
CA SER A 11 48.37 -1.25 -16.80
C SER A 11 48.64 -1.48 -18.29
N SER A 12 48.14 -2.60 -18.84
CA SER A 12 48.08 -2.81 -20.28
C SER A 12 46.99 -1.90 -20.89
N LYS A 13 47.38 -0.67 -21.26
CA LYS A 13 46.56 0.22 -22.10
C LYS A 13 46.48 -0.37 -23.51
N THR A 14 45.36 -1.00 -23.83
CA THR A 14 44.93 -1.21 -25.21
C THR A 14 44.63 0.16 -25.82
N PRO A 15 45.30 0.58 -26.91
CA PRO A 15 44.96 1.84 -27.58
C PRO A 15 43.60 1.73 -28.28
N PRO A 16 42.83 2.83 -28.40
CA PRO A 16 41.56 2.82 -29.10
C PRO A 16 41.79 2.47 -30.57
N ALA A 17 40.92 1.60 -31.11
CA ALA A 17 40.97 1.15 -32.49
C ALA A 17 40.99 2.37 -33.44
N ALA A 18 42.14 2.62 -34.06
CA ALA A 18 42.26 3.55 -35.16
C ALA A 18 41.32 3.10 -36.28
N THR A 19 40.36 3.94 -36.63
CA THR A 19 39.50 3.81 -37.79
C THR A 19 40.40 3.60 -39.02
N ARG A 20 40.45 2.37 -39.54
CA ARG A 20 41.22 2.07 -40.75
C ARG A 20 40.66 2.94 -41.89
N PRO A 21 41.47 3.75 -42.58
CA PRO A 21 41.03 4.44 -43.78
C PRO A 21 40.72 3.38 -44.83
N ILE A 22 39.45 3.35 -45.26
CA ILE A 22 39.00 2.56 -46.41
C ILE A 22 39.80 3.03 -47.62
N ALA A 23 40.43 2.10 -48.35
CA ALA A 23 41.30 2.42 -49.47
C ALA A 23 40.56 3.29 -50.53
N PRO A 24 41.21 4.32 -51.10
CA PRO A 24 40.56 5.32 -51.97
C PRO A 24 39.79 4.73 -53.16
N LYS A 25 40.21 3.57 -53.67
CA LYS A 25 39.54 2.85 -54.77
C LYS A 25 38.13 2.35 -54.43
N LEU A 26 37.81 2.11 -53.16
CA LEU A 26 36.48 1.61 -52.76
C LEU A 26 35.45 2.74 -52.67
N ASN A 27 35.86 3.95 -52.27
CA ASN A 27 34.95 5.09 -52.18
C ASN A 27 34.52 5.56 -53.57
N ARG A 28 35.46 5.57 -54.52
CA ARG A 28 35.17 5.90 -55.92
C ARG A 28 34.17 4.93 -56.55
N ALA A 29 34.35 3.62 -56.32
CA ALA A 29 33.40 2.61 -56.78
C ALA A 29 31.98 2.84 -56.22
N LEU A 30 31.84 3.20 -54.94
CA LEU A 30 30.53 3.51 -54.34
C LEU A 30 29.87 4.75 -54.98
N ILE A 31 30.66 5.79 -55.26
CA ILE A 31 30.18 6.99 -55.96
C ILE A 31 29.69 6.62 -57.35
N ASP A 32 30.46 5.82 -58.09
CA ASP A 32 30.12 5.39 -59.44
C ASP A 32 28.87 4.48 -59.44
N ASP A 33 28.74 3.56 -58.48
CA ASP A 33 27.57 2.69 -58.31
C ASP A 33 26.30 3.51 -58.03
N ALA A 34 26.37 4.49 -57.12
CA ALA A 34 25.25 5.40 -56.85
C ALA A 34 24.92 6.29 -58.07
N ALA A 35 25.93 6.68 -58.85
CA ALA A 35 25.76 7.52 -60.03
C ALA A 35 24.92 6.82 -61.12
N VAL A 36 25.06 5.51 -61.32
CA VAL A 36 24.32 4.76 -62.35
C VAL A 36 22.81 4.99 -62.22
N TYR A 37 22.25 4.76 -61.03
CA TYR A 37 20.81 4.90 -60.79
C TYR A 37 20.36 6.35 -60.75
N LEU A 38 21.16 7.24 -60.16
CA LEU A 38 20.83 8.66 -60.06
C LEU A 38 20.84 9.36 -61.42
N ILE A 39 21.81 9.05 -62.28
CA ILE A 39 21.88 9.58 -63.65
C ILE A 39 20.70 9.08 -64.48
N GLN A 40 20.31 7.81 -64.33
CA GLN A 40 19.12 7.26 -64.99
C GLN A 40 17.83 8.01 -64.59
N LEU A 41 17.74 8.46 -63.34
CA LEU A 41 16.65 9.29 -62.84
C LEU A 41 16.76 10.77 -63.24
N GLY A 42 17.79 11.17 -63.98
CA GLY A 42 17.95 12.54 -64.49
C GLY A 42 18.80 13.46 -63.62
N VAL A 43 19.53 12.93 -62.63
CA VAL A 43 20.57 13.69 -61.92
C VAL A 43 21.73 13.97 -62.87
N ARG A 44 22.29 15.19 -62.83
CA ARG A 44 23.37 15.59 -63.73
C ARG A 44 24.61 14.72 -63.52
N PRO A 45 25.19 14.11 -64.56
CA PRO A 45 26.41 13.32 -64.45
C PRO A 45 27.59 14.08 -63.83
N THR A 46 27.65 15.40 -64.08
CA THR A 46 28.69 16.28 -63.54
C THR A 46 28.74 16.32 -62.01
N PHE A 47 27.69 15.90 -61.30
CA PHE A 47 27.71 15.84 -59.83
C PHE A 47 28.56 14.69 -59.28
N PHE A 48 28.96 13.74 -60.12
CA PHE A 48 29.78 12.59 -59.75
C PHE A 48 31.21 12.69 -60.30
N GLU A 49 31.54 13.79 -60.99
CA GLU A 49 32.89 14.11 -61.45
C GLU A 49 33.75 14.62 -60.28
N GLU A 50 34.98 14.10 -60.19
CA GLU A 50 35.91 14.38 -59.09
C GLU A 50 36.17 15.88 -58.91
N GLU A 51 36.41 16.59 -60.00
CA GLU A 51 36.66 18.04 -59.99
C GLU A 51 35.48 18.85 -59.40
N VAL A 52 34.25 18.39 -59.62
CA VAL A 52 33.03 19.14 -59.27
C VAL A 52 32.67 18.97 -57.80
N TYR A 53 32.77 17.77 -57.23
CA TYR A 53 32.52 17.60 -55.79
C TYR A 53 33.73 18.02 -54.93
N LEU A 54 34.96 17.92 -55.45
CA LEU A 54 36.14 18.47 -54.76
C LEU A 54 36.08 20.01 -54.69
N SER A 55 35.69 20.68 -55.78
CA SER A 55 35.49 22.14 -55.78
C SER A 55 34.33 22.59 -54.87
N ALA A 56 33.36 21.71 -54.61
CA ALA A 56 32.32 21.90 -53.59
C ALA A 56 32.79 21.57 -52.15
N GLY A 57 34.05 21.15 -51.96
CA GLY A 57 34.66 20.92 -50.65
C GLY A 57 34.54 19.48 -50.12
N TYR A 58 34.15 18.51 -50.95
CA TYR A 58 33.96 17.12 -50.53
C TYR A 58 35.11 16.23 -51.02
N THR A 59 35.77 15.52 -50.13
CA THR A 59 36.71 14.44 -50.52
C THR A 59 35.94 13.14 -50.82
N ASP A 60 36.49 12.24 -51.62
CA ASP A 60 35.89 10.93 -51.95
C ASP A 60 35.28 10.18 -50.75
N PRO A 61 35.95 10.03 -49.59
CA PRO A 61 35.36 9.29 -48.46
C PRO A 61 34.12 9.99 -47.88
N ILE A 62 34.11 11.32 -47.86
CA ILE A 62 32.99 12.12 -47.33
C ILE A 62 31.81 12.03 -48.31
N TYR A 63 32.09 12.22 -49.60
CA TYR A 63 31.05 12.21 -50.63
C TYR A 63 30.42 10.82 -50.79
N ALA A 64 31.22 9.76 -50.81
CA ALA A 64 30.74 8.38 -50.76
C ALA A 64 29.90 8.10 -49.51
N GLY A 65 30.34 8.61 -48.35
CA GLY A 65 29.59 8.50 -47.10
C GLY A 65 28.20 9.14 -47.18
N LEU A 66 28.08 10.28 -47.85
CA LEU A 66 26.83 11.00 -48.09
C LEU A 66 25.90 10.28 -49.07
N LEU A 67 26.45 9.68 -50.13
CA LEU A 67 25.70 8.94 -51.15
C LEU A 67 25.24 7.55 -50.72
N ARG A 68 25.76 7.04 -49.59
CA ARG A 68 25.46 5.71 -49.08
C ARG A 68 23.96 5.30 -49.05
N PRO A 69 22.99 6.17 -48.70
CA PRO A 69 21.57 5.81 -48.78
C PRO A 69 21.09 5.37 -50.17
N PHE A 70 21.76 5.82 -51.24
CA PHE A 70 21.48 5.45 -52.63
C PHE A 70 22.28 4.23 -53.09
N SER A 71 23.51 4.05 -52.61
CA SER A 71 24.28 2.82 -52.92
C SER A 71 23.67 1.58 -52.28
N ASP A 72 23.03 1.76 -51.11
CA ASP A 72 22.37 0.67 -50.38
C ASP A 72 20.93 0.42 -50.90
N ALA A 73 20.47 1.18 -51.90
CA ALA A 73 19.15 1.01 -52.51
C ALA A 73 19.17 -0.11 -53.57
N PRO A 74 18.26 -1.09 -53.51
CA PRO A 74 18.31 -2.27 -54.36
C PRO A 74 17.84 -2.04 -55.80
N ASP A 75 17.11 -0.96 -56.07
CA ASP A 75 16.48 -0.65 -57.36
C ASP A 75 16.33 0.86 -57.64
N VAL A 76 15.99 1.16 -58.89
CA VAL A 76 15.73 2.52 -59.40
C VAL A 76 14.54 3.16 -58.66
N ASP A 77 13.49 2.38 -58.39
CA ASP A 77 12.29 2.85 -57.71
C ASP A 77 12.58 3.36 -56.29
N ARG A 78 13.46 2.68 -55.55
CA ARG A 78 13.90 3.12 -54.23
C ARG A 78 14.74 4.40 -54.30
N CYS A 79 15.62 4.51 -55.31
CA CYS A 79 16.37 5.74 -55.54
C CYS A 79 15.45 6.91 -55.88
N GLU A 80 14.38 6.67 -56.65
CA GLU A 80 13.38 7.68 -56.96
C GLU A 80 12.63 8.12 -55.69
N GLN A 81 12.16 7.19 -54.86
CA GLN A 81 11.51 7.51 -53.58
C GLN A 81 12.40 8.37 -52.67
N LEU A 82 13.70 8.08 -52.63
CA LEU A 82 14.67 8.88 -51.89
C LEU A 82 14.78 10.30 -52.48
N LEU A 83 14.87 10.47 -53.80
CA LEU A 83 14.88 11.78 -54.44
C LEU A 83 13.56 12.56 -54.22
N GLN A 84 12.43 11.86 -54.17
CA GLN A 84 11.12 12.46 -53.85
C GLN A 84 11.08 13.03 -52.43
N LEU A 85 11.86 12.50 -51.47
CA LEU A 85 12.04 13.16 -50.17
C LEU A 85 12.65 14.55 -50.33
N GLY A 86 13.64 14.71 -51.23
CA GLY A 86 14.25 16.01 -51.50
C GLY A 86 13.26 17.04 -52.07
N VAL A 87 12.34 16.58 -52.93
CA VAL A 87 11.23 17.41 -53.45
C VAL A 87 10.24 17.77 -52.34
N ASN A 88 9.78 16.79 -51.56
CA ASN A 88 8.83 16.98 -50.46
C ASN A 88 9.35 17.92 -49.36
N HIS A 89 10.64 17.84 -49.07
CA HIS A 89 11.34 18.72 -48.12
C HIS A 89 11.86 20.02 -48.75
N LYS A 90 11.51 20.29 -50.03
CA LYS A 90 11.80 21.54 -50.74
C LYS A 90 13.29 21.88 -50.91
N PHE A 91 14.16 20.88 -50.98
CA PHE A 91 15.56 21.10 -51.34
C PHE A 91 15.71 21.50 -52.81
N PHE A 92 14.84 20.96 -53.66
CA PHE A 92 14.76 21.24 -55.10
C PHE A 92 13.33 21.01 -55.61
N ALA A 93 12.94 21.68 -56.69
CA ALA A 93 11.60 21.55 -57.27
C ALA A 93 11.44 20.24 -58.07
N THR A 94 12.46 19.87 -58.84
CA THR A 94 12.57 18.59 -59.54
C THR A 94 14.03 18.14 -59.52
N TYR A 95 14.27 16.83 -59.46
CA TYR A 95 15.64 16.29 -59.43
C TYR A 95 16.41 16.52 -60.75
N GLY A 96 15.72 16.77 -61.87
CA GLY A 96 16.37 17.16 -63.15
C GLY A 96 16.87 18.61 -63.21
N SER A 97 16.35 19.50 -62.35
CA SER A 97 16.70 20.93 -62.34
C SER A 97 17.58 21.35 -61.17
N MET A 98 17.93 20.42 -60.26
CA MET A 98 18.68 20.76 -59.05
C MET A 98 20.12 21.17 -59.35
N HIS A 99 20.65 22.07 -58.52
CA HIS A 99 22.05 22.50 -58.54
C HIS A 99 22.90 21.70 -57.53
N MET A 100 24.22 21.69 -57.70
CA MET A 100 25.14 20.93 -56.85
C MET A 100 24.96 21.24 -55.36
N ASN A 101 24.86 22.54 -55.01
CA ASN A 101 24.62 22.96 -53.62
C ASN A 101 23.30 22.43 -53.05
N GLN A 102 22.24 22.38 -53.84
CA GLN A 102 20.94 21.85 -53.41
C GLN A 102 21.02 20.33 -53.19
N PHE A 103 21.71 19.63 -54.09
CA PHE A 103 21.93 18.20 -54.00
C PHE A 103 22.75 17.85 -52.76
N THR A 104 23.88 18.52 -52.51
CA THR A 104 24.72 18.26 -51.33
C THR A 104 24.01 18.61 -50.02
N CYS A 105 23.24 19.70 -49.97
CA CYS A 105 22.40 20.03 -48.81
C CYS A 105 21.37 18.93 -48.52
N PHE A 106 20.76 18.37 -49.56
CA PHE A 106 19.85 17.24 -49.41
C PHE A 106 20.56 15.96 -48.93
N LEU A 107 21.74 15.65 -49.45
CA LEU A 107 22.53 14.50 -48.96
C LEU A 107 22.90 14.65 -47.48
N HIS A 108 23.24 15.87 -47.04
CA HIS A 108 23.44 16.17 -45.62
C HIS A 108 22.16 16.02 -44.80
N PHE A 109 21.01 16.46 -45.33
CA PHE A 109 19.73 16.24 -44.69
C PHE A 109 19.44 14.75 -44.46
N LEU A 110 19.71 13.89 -45.44
CA LEU A 110 19.52 12.44 -45.27
C LEU A 110 20.34 11.86 -44.10
N LYS A 111 21.47 12.49 -43.73
CA LYS A 111 22.27 12.10 -42.55
C LYS A 111 21.85 12.78 -41.25
N SER A 112 21.06 13.84 -41.32
CA SER A 112 20.56 14.53 -40.13
C SER A 112 19.53 13.68 -39.37
N PRO A 113 19.26 13.95 -38.07
CA PRO A 113 18.21 13.27 -37.33
C PRO A 113 16.84 13.34 -38.01
N SER A 114 16.50 14.50 -38.59
CA SER A 114 15.24 14.70 -39.30
C SER A 114 15.14 13.87 -40.59
N GLY A 115 16.24 13.76 -41.34
CA GLY A 115 16.28 12.89 -42.52
C GLY A 115 16.25 11.41 -42.17
N GLN A 116 16.92 10.99 -41.10
CA GLN A 116 16.85 9.61 -40.60
C GLN A 116 15.43 9.24 -40.14
N GLU A 117 14.70 10.17 -39.51
CA GLU A 117 13.28 9.98 -39.18
C GLU A 117 12.41 9.83 -40.44
N ALA A 118 12.64 10.65 -41.47
CA ALA A 118 11.93 10.55 -42.74
C ALA A 118 12.19 9.21 -43.44
N LEU A 119 13.45 8.74 -43.45
CA LEU A 119 13.83 7.41 -43.96
C LEU A 119 13.15 6.29 -43.17
N ALA A 120 13.06 6.40 -41.83
CA ALA A 120 12.39 5.43 -40.99
C ALA A 120 10.89 5.36 -41.27
N LYS A 121 10.21 6.51 -41.43
CA LYS A 121 8.79 6.59 -41.81
C LYS A 121 8.54 5.97 -43.18
N MET A 122 9.41 6.22 -44.15
CA MET A 122 9.33 5.62 -45.47
C MET A 122 9.46 4.10 -45.38
N ALA A 123 10.48 3.58 -44.68
CA ALA A 123 10.64 2.14 -44.46
C ALA A 123 9.45 1.50 -43.70
N GLN A 124 8.84 2.22 -42.77
CA GLN A 124 7.64 1.77 -42.07
C GLN A 124 6.44 1.67 -43.03
N ARG A 125 6.25 2.66 -43.90
CA ARG A 125 5.22 2.62 -44.96
C ARG A 125 5.40 1.42 -45.88
N ASP A 126 6.64 1.13 -46.28
CA ASP A 126 6.93 -0.02 -47.15
C ASP A 126 6.60 -1.35 -46.46
N ARG A 127 6.90 -1.48 -45.17
CA ARG A 127 6.54 -2.67 -44.37
C ARG A 127 5.02 -2.84 -44.27
N LEU A 128 4.28 -1.74 -44.07
CA LEU A 128 2.83 -1.78 -44.01
C LEU A 128 2.21 -2.14 -45.38
N ALA A 129 2.72 -1.57 -46.47
CA ALA A 129 2.31 -1.93 -47.82
C ALA A 129 2.56 -3.42 -48.09
N LYS A 130 3.75 -3.94 -47.77
CA LYS A 130 4.06 -5.37 -47.92
C LYS A 130 3.12 -6.28 -47.10
N ARG A 131 2.70 -5.85 -45.91
CA ARG A 131 1.75 -6.59 -45.07
C ARG A 131 0.33 -6.60 -45.65
N GLY A 132 -0.04 -5.57 -46.41
CA GLY A 132 -1.31 -5.51 -47.14
C GLY A 132 -1.34 -6.31 -48.43
N GLY A 133 -0.18 -6.77 -48.91
CA GLY A 133 -0.04 -7.36 -50.24
C GLY A 133 -0.47 -6.38 -51.34
N ASP A 134 -0.96 -6.92 -52.45
CA ASP A 134 -1.45 -6.11 -53.59
C ASP A 134 -2.90 -5.61 -53.38
N LEU A 135 -3.54 -6.01 -52.27
CA LEU A 135 -4.98 -5.79 -52.04
C LEU A 135 -5.26 -4.57 -51.15
N LEU A 136 -4.34 -4.19 -50.28
CA LEU A 136 -4.53 -3.12 -49.31
C LEU A 136 -3.35 -2.16 -49.29
N SER A 137 -3.66 -0.87 -49.29
CA SER A 137 -2.67 0.19 -49.13
C SER A 137 -2.09 0.21 -47.71
N ALA A 138 -0.89 0.79 -47.57
CA ALA A 138 -0.26 1.00 -46.26
C ALA A 138 -1.16 1.75 -45.26
N GLN A 139 -2.02 2.65 -45.74
CA GLN A 139 -2.95 3.41 -44.90
C GLN A 139 -4.10 2.52 -44.39
N GLU A 140 -4.64 1.64 -45.22
CA GLU A 140 -5.69 0.70 -44.83
C GLU A 140 -5.16 -0.32 -43.82
N VAL A 141 -3.98 -0.89 -44.09
CA VAL A 141 -3.30 -1.80 -43.14
C VAL A 141 -3.00 -1.10 -41.82
N GLY A 142 -2.58 0.16 -41.86
CA GLY A 142 -2.38 0.99 -40.68
C GLY A 142 -3.66 1.15 -39.87
N THR A 143 -4.78 1.47 -40.54
CA THR A 143 -6.10 1.65 -39.91
C THR A 143 -6.60 0.35 -39.27
N VAL A 144 -6.47 -0.77 -39.97
CA VAL A 144 -6.83 -2.09 -39.43
C VAL A 144 -5.96 -2.43 -38.22
N SER A 145 -4.65 -2.19 -38.30
CA SER A 145 -3.73 -2.45 -37.18
C SER A 145 -4.07 -1.60 -35.95
N MET A 146 -4.54 -0.36 -36.14
CA MET A 146 -5.02 0.50 -35.05
C MET A 146 -6.29 -0.06 -34.40
N LEU A 147 -7.25 -0.55 -35.20
CA LEU A 147 -8.46 -1.17 -34.69
C LEU A 147 -8.15 -2.49 -33.96
N GLU A 148 -7.27 -3.33 -34.51
CA GLU A 148 -6.81 -4.56 -33.86
C GLU A 148 -6.16 -4.27 -32.50
N ALA A 149 -5.33 -3.23 -32.41
CA ALA A 149 -4.75 -2.79 -31.14
C ALA A 149 -5.85 -2.40 -30.13
N GLN A 150 -6.83 -1.61 -30.55
CA GLN A 150 -7.95 -1.22 -29.69
C GLN A 150 -8.79 -2.44 -29.23
N ILE A 151 -9.07 -3.39 -30.13
CA ILE A 151 -9.79 -4.63 -29.79
C ILE A 151 -9.01 -5.45 -28.76
N ASN A 152 -7.69 -5.55 -28.92
CA ASN A 152 -6.82 -6.25 -27.99
C ASN A 152 -6.79 -5.56 -26.62
N ASP A 153 -6.67 -4.24 -26.59
CA ASP A 153 -6.68 -3.46 -25.34
C ASP A 153 -7.99 -3.67 -24.57
N ILE A 154 -9.13 -3.57 -25.24
CA ILE A 154 -10.45 -3.82 -24.65
C ILE A 154 -10.58 -5.26 -24.15
N SER A 155 -10.13 -6.24 -24.95
CA SER A 155 -10.20 -7.65 -24.57
C SER A 155 -9.35 -7.94 -23.33
N ASN A 156 -8.15 -7.37 -23.26
CA ASN A 156 -7.26 -7.48 -22.10
C ASN A 156 -7.89 -6.84 -20.86
N GLU A 157 -8.48 -5.66 -20.99
CA GLU A 157 -9.14 -4.97 -19.88
C GLU A 157 -10.33 -5.77 -19.34
N ILE A 158 -11.16 -6.35 -20.21
CA ILE A 158 -12.25 -7.24 -19.82
C ILE A 158 -11.73 -8.47 -19.07
N THR A 159 -10.69 -9.12 -19.59
CA THR A 159 -10.08 -10.29 -18.95
C THR A 159 -9.50 -9.96 -17.58
N ASP A 160 -8.79 -8.83 -17.46
CA ASP A 160 -8.26 -8.37 -16.19
C ASP A 160 -9.36 -8.05 -15.18
N TYR A 161 -10.48 -7.46 -15.62
CA TYR A 161 -11.62 -7.20 -14.75
C TYR A 161 -12.25 -8.50 -14.23
N ARG A 162 -12.47 -9.48 -15.12
CA ARG A 162 -12.99 -10.80 -14.73
C ARG A 162 -12.09 -11.52 -13.73
N ARG A 163 -10.77 -11.46 -13.92
CA ARG A 163 -9.81 -12.02 -12.94
C ARG A 163 -9.97 -11.39 -11.56
N ARG A 164 -10.10 -10.06 -11.49
CA ARG A 164 -10.31 -9.35 -10.21
C ARG A 164 -11.63 -9.72 -9.55
N GLU A 165 -12.68 -9.94 -10.33
CA GLU A 165 -13.98 -10.40 -9.82
C GLU A 165 -13.88 -11.81 -9.20
N GLU A 166 -13.18 -12.74 -9.87
CA GLU A 166 -12.91 -14.08 -9.34
C GLU A 166 -12.07 -14.04 -8.04
N GLU A 167 -11.04 -13.18 -7.99
CA GLU A 167 -10.24 -12.93 -6.79
C GLU A 167 -11.10 -12.39 -5.63
N ALA A 168 -12.03 -11.47 -5.92
CA ALA A 168 -12.95 -10.94 -4.91
C ALA A 168 -13.88 -12.03 -4.35
N ALA A 169 -14.45 -12.89 -5.22
CA ALA A 169 -15.28 -14.00 -4.79
C ALA A 169 -14.53 -15.01 -3.91
N TYR A 170 -13.26 -15.29 -4.25
CA TYR A 170 -12.39 -16.13 -3.43
C TYR A 170 -12.17 -15.54 -2.02
N HIS A 171 -11.93 -14.23 -1.93
CA HIS A 171 -11.77 -13.56 -0.64
C HIS A 171 -13.07 -13.52 0.18
N GLU A 172 -14.23 -13.41 -0.46
CA GLU A 172 -15.52 -13.49 0.24
C GLU A 172 -15.74 -14.85 0.90
N LEU A 173 -15.42 -15.95 0.19
CA LEU A 173 -15.45 -17.29 0.76
C LEU A 173 -14.48 -17.44 1.94
N ALA A 174 -13.27 -16.90 1.82
CA ALA A 174 -12.30 -16.92 2.92
C ALA A 174 -12.80 -16.14 4.16
N LEU A 175 -13.49 -15.00 3.96
CA LEU A 175 -14.09 -14.24 5.06
C LEU A 175 -15.20 -15.03 5.75
N LEU A 176 -16.03 -15.76 5.01
CA LEU A 176 -17.06 -16.62 5.58
C LEU A 176 -16.44 -17.74 6.43
N GLU A 177 -15.35 -18.35 5.97
CA GLU A 177 -14.65 -19.38 6.72
C GLU A 177 -14.03 -18.83 8.02
N ILE A 178 -13.38 -17.66 7.96
CA ILE A 178 -12.83 -17.00 9.15
C ILE A 178 -13.94 -16.68 10.15
N ARG A 179 -15.09 -16.18 9.69
CA ARG A 179 -16.25 -15.91 10.55
C ARG A 179 -16.77 -17.18 11.21
N ALA A 180 -16.89 -18.28 10.48
CA ALA A 180 -17.32 -19.56 11.02
C ALA A 180 -16.34 -20.08 12.09
N ARG A 181 -15.03 -20.06 11.81
CA ARG A 181 -13.99 -20.44 12.78
C ARG A 181 -14.01 -19.56 14.03
N THR A 182 -14.19 -18.25 13.85
CA THR A 182 -14.29 -17.29 14.95
C THR A 182 -15.51 -17.58 15.83
N ALA A 183 -16.66 -17.91 15.23
CA ALA A 183 -17.86 -18.26 15.98
C ALA A 183 -17.67 -19.52 16.82
N VAL A 184 -17.04 -20.56 16.27
CA VAL A 184 -16.68 -21.79 17.01
C VAL A 184 -15.76 -21.44 18.18
N HIS A 185 -14.72 -20.64 17.95
CA HIS A 185 -13.76 -20.31 19.00
C HIS A 185 -14.36 -19.45 20.12
N ILE A 186 -15.26 -18.51 19.78
CA ILE A 186 -16.02 -17.75 20.79
C ILE A 186 -16.84 -18.69 21.66
N GLU A 187 -17.48 -19.69 21.06
CA GLU A 187 -18.29 -20.67 21.79
C GLU A 187 -17.42 -21.56 22.70
N GLU A 188 -16.25 -22.01 22.23
CA GLU A 188 -15.27 -22.72 23.06
C GLU A 188 -14.80 -21.88 24.27
N ILE A 189 -14.53 -20.59 24.07
CA ILE A 189 -14.14 -19.67 25.14
C ILE A 189 -15.28 -19.55 26.17
N LYS A 190 -16.53 -19.44 25.72
CA LYS A 190 -17.68 -19.38 26.63
C LYS A 190 -17.82 -20.65 27.46
N GLN A 191 -17.74 -21.81 26.81
CA GLN A 191 -17.89 -23.11 27.45
C GLN A 191 -16.77 -23.40 28.46
N SER A 192 -15.55 -22.91 28.21
CA SER A 192 -14.40 -23.09 29.10
C SER A 192 -14.37 -22.14 30.31
N ASN A 193 -15.22 -21.10 30.35
CA ASN A 193 -15.21 -20.09 31.41
C ASN A 193 -16.57 -19.92 32.11
N PRO A 194 -17.17 -20.98 32.70
CA PRO A 194 -18.37 -20.84 33.51
C PRO A 194 -18.09 -20.07 34.82
N PRO A 195 -19.07 -19.33 35.37
CA PRO A 195 -20.39 -19.07 34.80
C PRO A 195 -20.39 -17.88 33.82
N GLY A 196 -19.30 -17.12 33.74
CA GLY A 196 -19.21 -15.86 32.98
C GLY A 196 -19.49 -16.00 31.48
N GLY A 197 -19.08 -17.11 30.87
CA GLY A 197 -19.34 -17.39 29.46
C GLY A 197 -20.82 -17.50 29.08
N PHE A 198 -21.68 -17.78 30.07
CA PHE A 198 -23.14 -17.91 29.89
C PHE A 198 -23.93 -16.71 30.42
N TYR A 199 -23.26 -15.75 31.06
CA TYR A 199 -23.91 -14.53 31.53
C TYR A 199 -24.34 -13.67 30.33
N GLN A 200 -25.64 -13.38 30.23
CA GLN A 200 -26.19 -12.49 29.23
C GLN A 200 -26.52 -11.13 29.87
N PRO A 201 -25.85 -10.03 29.48
CA PRO A 201 -26.22 -8.69 29.93
C PRO A 201 -27.62 -8.30 29.44
N LEU A 202 -28.31 -7.45 30.21
CA LEU A 202 -29.57 -6.83 29.77
C LEU A 202 -29.38 -6.08 28.45
N THR A 203 -30.34 -6.24 27.55
CA THR A 203 -30.44 -5.40 26.35
C THR A 203 -30.71 -3.93 26.74
N VAL A 204 -30.38 -2.99 25.86
CA VAL A 204 -30.60 -1.55 26.13
C VAL A 204 -32.06 -1.24 26.54
N PRO A 205 -33.10 -1.77 25.86
CA PRO A 205 -34.48 -1.52 26.27
C PRO A 205 -34.83 -2.11 27.65
N GLU A 206 -34.33 -3.30 27.97
CA GLU A 206 -34.57 -3.96 29.26
C GLU A 206 -33.89 -3.20 30.40
N LEU A 207 -32.64 -2.77 30.18
CA LEU A 207 -31.90 -1.95 31.13
C LEU A 207 -32.65 -0.64 31.40
N ASN A 208 -33.09 0.06 30.35
CA ASN A 208 -33.81 1.32 30.50
C ASN A 208 -35.11 1.13 31.30
N ARG A 209 -35.86 0.06 31.04
CA ARG A 209 -37.07 -0.29 31.80
C ARG A 209 -36.74 -0.58 33.27
N ALA A 210 -35.69 -1.34 33.54
CA ALA A 210 -35.25 -1.68 34.89
C ALA A 210 -34.75 -0.45 35.67
N CYS A 211 -34.05 0.48 35.01
CA CYS A 211 -33.62 1.75 35.60
C CYS A 211 -34.82 2.64 35.95
N TRP A 212 -35.83 2.70 35.08
CA TRP A 212 -37.07 3.40 35.38
C TRP A 212 -37.80 2.77 36.57
N GLY A 213 -37.87 1.44 36.64
CA GLY A 213 -38.41 0.74 37.81
C GLY A 213 -37.66 1.04 39.10
N ALA A 214 -36.32 1.12 39.05
CA ALA A 214 -35.50 1.51 40.19
C ALA A 214 -35.78 2.95 40.65
N TYR A 215 -35.94 3.89 39.70
CA TYR A 215 -36.34 5.27 39.99
C TYR A 215 -37.72 5.35 40.68
N LEU A 216 -38.71 4.63 40.18
CA LEU A 216 -40.05 4.60 40.79
C LEU A 216 -40.01 4.02 42.22
N SER A 217 -39.20 2.98 42.42
CA SER A 217 -39.03 2.37 43.74
C SER A 217 -38.36 3.35 44.73
N ALA A 218 -37.33 4.07 44.28
CA ALA A 218 -36.62 5.05 45.11
C ALA A 218 -37.48 6.29 45.44
N THR A 219 -38.28 6.77 44.49
CA THR A 219 -39.21 7.89 44.73
C THR A 219 -40.34 7.52 45.69
N ALA A 220 -40.86 6.29 45.57
CA ALA A 220 -41.83 5.75 46.51
C ALA A 220 -41.26 5.65 47.94
N GLN A 221 -40.02 5.18 48.10
CA GLN A 221 -39.34 5.12 49.40
C GLN A 221 -39.13 6.51 50.03
N GLN A 222 -38.90 7.53 49.20
CA GLN A 222 -38.75 8.93 49.65
C GLN A 222 -40.08 9.68 49.82
N GLN A 223 -41.23 9.01 49.65
CA GLN A 223 -42.57 9.62 49.66
C GLN A 223 -42.72 10.82 48.71
N LYS A 224 -42.00 10.82 47.58
CA LYS A 224 -42.09 11.86 46.55
C LYS A 224 -43.03 11.43 45.43
N VAL A 225 -43.74 12.39 44.84
CA VAL A 225 -44.54 12.15 43.64
C VAL A 225 -43.60 11.89 42.46
N PRO A 226 -43.70 10.75 41.77
CA PRO A 226 -42.83 10.45 40.63
C PRO A 226 -43.13 11.38 39.46
N VAL A 227 -42.06 11.82 38.78
CA VAL A 227 -42.17 12.62 37.55
C VAL A 227 -42.78 11.73 36.45
N PRO A 228 -43.69 12.26 35.61
CA PRO A 228 -44.23 11.50 34.49
C PRO A 228 -43.13 11.04 33.53
N ILE A 229 -43.33 9.88 32.90
CA ILE A 229 -42.34 9.32 31.98
C ILE A 229 -42.18 10.23 30.76
N SER A 230 -40.94 10.69 30.55
CA SER A 230 -40.51 11.50 29.42
C SER A 230 -39.11 11.06 28.98
N GLU A 231 -38.67 11.46 27.79
CA GLU A 231 -37.33 11.13 27.30
C GLU A 231 -36.25 11.64 28.26
N LYS A 232 -36.37 12.89 28.71
CA LYS A 232 -35.44 13.51 29.66
C LYS A 232 -35.39 12.75 30.99
N SER A 233 -36.55 12.45 31.58
CA SER A 233 -36.61 11.76 32.88
C SER A 233 -36.13 10.31 32.80
N LEU A 234 -36.34 9.63 31.67
CA LEU A 234 -35.81 8.28 31.46
C LEU A 234 -34.29 8.28 31.39
N ILE A 235 -33.69 9.29 30.75
CA ILE A 235 -32.24 9.40 30.62
C ILE A 235 -31.59 9.72 31.96
N GLU A 236 -32.19 10.62 32.75
CA GLU A 236 -31.76 10.87 34.13
C GLU A 236 -31.85 9.60 34.99
N ALA A 237 -32.93 8.82 34.84
CA ALA A 237 -33.06 7.54 35.55
C ALA A 237 -32.02 6.51 35.12
N VAL A 238 -31.74 6.38 33.82
CA VAL A 238 -30.69 5.46 33.32
C VAL A 238 -29.33 5.88 33.85
N HIS A 239 -28.96 7.15 33.77
CA HIS A 239 -27.69 7.66 34.27
C HIS A 239 -27.50 7.40 35.77
N THR A 240 -28.58 7.55 36.55
CA THR A 240 -28.52 7.42 38.02
C THR A 240 -28.51 5.96 38.48
N TYR A 241 -29.26 5.08 37.82
CA TYR A 241 -29.52 3.72 38.32
C TYR A 241 -28.87 2.59 37.51
N SER A 242 -28.23 2.87 36.37
CA SER A 242 -27.68 1.81 35.49
C SER A 242 -26.73 0.86 36.20
N ASP A 243 -25.81 1.38 37.00
CA ASP A 243 -24.76 0.57 37.62
C ASP A 243 -25.33 -0.36 38.69
N VAL A 244 -26.28 0.16 39.49
CA VAL A 244 -26.97 -0.62 40.51
C VAL A 244 -27.81 -1.71 39.87
N VAL A 245 -28.53 -1.39 38.79
CA VAL A 245 -29.36 -2.36 38.06
C VAL A 245 -28.50 -3.47 37.44
N ARG A 246 -27.37 -3.13 36.81
CA ARG A 246 -26.44 -4.14 36.25
C ARG A 246 -25.87 -5.04 37.34
N LYS A 247 -25.38 -4.48 38.44
CA LYS A 247 -24.83 -5.26 39.57
C LYS A 247 -25.89 -6.15 40.20
N ARG A 248 -27.12 -5.66 40.39
CA ARG A 248 -28.23 -6.46 40.90
C ARG A 248 -28.57 -7.61 39.95
N GLN A 249 -28.59 -7.38 38.64
CA GLN A 249 -28.80 -8.44 37.65
C GLN A 249 -27.70 -9.51 37.70
N MET A 250 -26.43 -9.11 37.81
CA MET A 250 -25.32 -10.05 38.00
C MET A 250 -25.49 -10.89 39.27
N LEU A 251 -25.91 -10.26 40.37
CA LEU A 251 -26.19 -10.97 41.63
C LEU A 251 -27.34 -11.97 41.48
N GLU A 252 -28.43 -11.60 40.79
CA GLU A 252 -29.51 -12.55 40.51
C GLU A 252 -29.03 -13.75 39.66
N PHE A 253 -28.13 -13.51 38.70
CA PHE A 253 -27.52 -14.59 37.92
C PHE A 253 -26.64 -15.51 38.79
N LEU A 254 -25.89 -14.97 39.75
CA LEU A 254 -25.05 -15.76 40.65
C LEU A 254 -25.85 -16.58 41.68
N LYS A 255 -27.09 -16.18 41.98
CA LYS A 255 -28.01 -16.96 42.83
C LYS A 255 -28.52 -18.24 42.18
N ILE A 256 -28.39 -18.39 40.85
CA ILE A 256 -28.71 -19.63 40.16
C ILE A 256 -27.77 -20.73 40.69
N GLU A 257 -28.33 -21.91 40.93
CA GLU A 257 -27.62 -23.05 41.49
C GLU A 257 -26.33 -23.37 40.70
N GLY A 258 -25.23 -23.61 41.41
CA GLY A 258 -23.93 -23.93 40.83
C GLY A 258 -23.11 -22.75 40.27
N ASN A 259 -23.71 -21.59 39.99
CA ASN A 259 -22.96 -20.46 39.41
C ASN A 259 -21.94 -19.86 40.37
N THR A 260 -22.31 -19.68 41.64
CA THR A 260 -21.39 -19.17 42.67
C THR A 260 -20.22 -20.14 42.91
N GLU A 261 -20.50 -21.45 42.93
CA GLU A 261 -19.47 -22.49 43.09
C GLU A 261 -18.51 -22.52 41.90
N ALA A 262 -19.04 -22.48 40.67
CA ALA A 262 -18.23 -22.41 39.46
C ALA A 262 -17.36 -21.15 39.41
N LEU A 263 -17.89 -20.00 39.84
CA LEU A 263 -17.12 -18.76 39.92
C LEU A 263 -15.98 -18.89 40.93
N ASN A 264 -16.25 -19.45 42.11
CA ASN A 264 -15.20 -19.67 43.11
C ASN A 264 -14.09 -20.59 42.60
N ALA A 265 -14.45 -21.69 41.92
CA ALA A 265 -13.48 -22.60 41.31
C ALA A 265 -12.60 -21.89 40.26
N TYR A 266 -13.20 -21.08 39.40
CA TYR A 266 -12.47 -20.26 38.42
C TYR A 266 -11.48 -19.30 39.11
N ILE A 267 -11.90 -18.62 40.18
CA ILE A 267 -11.06 -17.68 40.90
C ILE A 267 -9.87 -18.39 41.56
N VAL A 268 -10.08 -19.58 42.14
CA VAL A 268 -9.01 -20.42 42.69
C VAL A 268 -8.02 -20.83 41.60
N GLU A 269 -8.49 -21.27 40.44
CA GLU A 269 -7.63 -21.61 39.30
C GLU A 269 -6.80 -20.40 38.86
N LYS A 270 -7.41 -19.22 38.77
CA LYS A 270 -6.73 -17.98 38.40
C LYS A 270 -5.66 -17.57 39.42
N ILE A 271 -5.90 -17.77 40.72
CA ILE A 271 -4.88 -17.54 41.75
C ILE A 271 -3.65 -18.42 41.47
N GLY A 272 -3.84 -19.71 41.18
CA GLY A 272 -2.75 -20.62 40.81
C GLY A 272 -1.98 -20.17 39.55
N GLN A 273 -2.71 -19.68 38.53
CA GLN A 273 -2.10 -19.12 37.32
C GLN A 273 -1.25 -17.87 37.61
N PHE A 274 -1.74 -16.95 38.47
CA PHE A 274 -0.98 -15.76 38.87
C PHE A 274 0.25 -16.09 39.72
N GLU A 275 0.14 -17.06 40.63
CA GLU A 275 1.27 -17.55 41.42
C GLU A 275 2.37 -18.14 40.52
N ALA A 276 1.99 -18.98 39.55
CA ALA A 276 2.92 -19.54 38.56
C ALA A 276 3.61 -18.46 37.72
N ALA A 277 2.87 -17.39 37.38
CA ALA A 277 3.38 -16.22 36.67
C ALA A 277 4.17 -15.24 37.57
N LYS A 278 4.31 -15.51 38.88
CA LYS A 278 4.93 -14.64 39.90
C LYS A 278 4.24 -13.28 40.07
N ASP A 279 2.96 -13.16 39.72
CA ASP A 279 2.16 -11.96 39.99
C ASP A 279 1.49 -12.06 41.38
N ALA A 280 2.27 -11.75 42.41
CA ALA A 280 1.81 -11.81 43.80
C ALA A 280 0.71 -10.79 44.11
N ARG A 281 0.64 -9.66 43.38
CA ARG A 281 -0.35 -8.60 43.60
C ARG A 281 -1.72 -9.05 43.12
N ALA A 282 -1.81 -9.59 41.90
CA ALA A 282 -3.06 -10.11 41.35
C ALA A 282 -3.59 -11.28 42.20
N ALA A 283 -2.72 -12.23 42.56
CA ALA A 283 -3.11 -13.35 43.41
C ALA A 283 -3.65 -12.90 44.78
N ARG A 284 -3.03 -11.90 45.42
CA ARG A 284 -3.51 -11.35 46.70
C ARG A 284 -4.90 -10.72 46.57
N ARG A 285 -5.15 -9.95 45.51
CA ARG A 285 -6.45 -9.34 45.25
C ARG A 285 -7.56 -10.39 45.14
N PHE A 286 -7.34 -11.46 44.39
CA PHE A 286 -8.34 -12.52 44.24
C PHE A 286 -8.57 -13.32 45.53
N ARG A 287 -7.54 -13.53 46.36
CA ARG A 287 -7.73 -14.13 47.70
C ARG A 287 -8.59 -13.26 48.61
N GLY A 288 -8.35 -11.94 48.63
CA GLY A 288 -9.19 -11.02 49.40
C GLY A 288 -10.66 -11.05 48.97
N LEU A 289 -10.94 -11.22 47.66
CA LEU A 289 -12.32 -11.37 47.19
C LEU A 289 -12.98 -12.67 47.68
N LEU A 290 -12.26 -13.79 47.69
CA LEU A 290 -12.77 -15.05 48.26
C LEU A 290 -13.03 -14.94 49.77
N GLU A 291 -12.14 -14.25 50.49
CA GLU A 291 -12.29 -14.00 51.93
C GLU A 291 -13.56 -13.21 52.25
N ILE A 292 -13.81 -12.12 51.51
CA ILE A 292 -15.01 -11.28 51.68
C ILE A 292 -16.30 -12.08 51.38
N VAL A 293 -16.26 -12.99 50.40
CA VAL A 293 -17.41 -13.83 50.03
C VAL A 293 -17.59 -15.01 51.00
N GLY A 294 -16.63 -15.27 51.90
CA GLY A 294 -16.67 -16.38 52.85
C GLY A 294 -16.41 -17.75 52.22
N ALA A 295 -15.72 -17.79 51.07
CA ALA A 295 -15.35 -19.01 50.39
C ALA A 295 -14.01 -19.56 50.92
N ASP A 296 -13.88 -20.88 50.99
CA ASP A 296 -12.65 -21.53 51.47
C ASP A 296 -11.45 -21.17 50.59
N ILE A 297 -10.45 -20.54 51.19
CA ILE A 297 -9.21 -20.14 50.53
C ILE A 297 -8.25 -21.35 50.59
N PRO A 298 -7.78 -21.88 49.45
CA PRO A 298 -6.70 -22.86 49.48
C PRO A 298 -5.46 -22.22 50.10
N VAL A 299 -5.04 -22.71 51.26
CA VAL A 299 -3.83 -22.27 51.94
C VAL A 299 -2.61 -22.79 51.18
N THR A 300 -2.12 -22.05 50.19
CA THR A 300 -0.77 -22.26 49.66
C THR A 300 0.22 -21.45 50.49
N ILE A 301 1.13 -22.19 51.12
CA ILE A 301 2.15 -21.76 52.07
C ILE A 301 2.90 -20.54 51.55
N SER A 302 2.64 -19.38 52.16
CA SER A 302 3.57 -18.26 52.10
C SER A 302 4.87 -18.74 52.76
N THR A 303 5.94 -18.84 51.97
CA THR A 303 7.29 -18.99 52.50
C THR A 303 7.60 -17.72 53.28
N SER A 304 7.26 -17.77 54.57
CA SER A 304 7.66 -16.81 55.59
C SER A 304 9.18 -16.65 55.50
N THR A 305 9.62 -15.52 54.96
CA THR A 305 11.00 -15.10 55.10
C THR A 305 11.15 -14.61 56.55
N LYS A 306 11.36 -15.57 57.46
CA LYS A 306 11.89 -15.30 58.81
C LYS A 306 13.28 -14.66 58.65
N ARG A 307 13.37 -13.33 58.68
CA ARG A 307 14.61 -12.66 59.07
C ARG A 307 14.65 -12.58 60.60
N LYS A 308 15.40 -13.49 61.19
CA LYS A 308 15.83 -13.46 62.60
C LYS A 308 16.72 -12.24 62.83
N ALA A 309 16.51 -11.62 63.99
CA ALA A 309 17.23 -10.49 64.54
C ALA A 309 18.73 -10.76 64.80
N SER A 310 19.55 -9.72 64.69
CA SER A 310 20.46 -9.26 65.75
C SER A 310 21.21 -8.01 65.29
N ARG A 311 20.93 -6.86 65.92
CA ARG A 311 21.88 -6.09 66.73
C ARG A 311 21.16 -4.88 67.33
N GLU A 312 21.25 -4.79 68.66
CA GLU A 312 20.75 -3.72 69.52
C GLU A 312 21.48 -2.39 69.23
N ASP A 313 20.74 -1.27 69.15
CA ASP A 313 20.89 -0.11 70.07
C ASP A 313 19.69 0.87 69.87
N PRO A 314 19.24 1.60 70.92
CA PRO A 314 17.88 2.17 71.02
C PRO A 314 17.82 3.67 70.69
N GLY A 315 16.62 4.14 70.33
CA GLY A 315 16.31 5.55 70.40
C GLY A 315 15.10 5.96 69.57
N GLY A 316 14.03 6.39 70.26
CA GLY A 316 13.09 7.37 69.71
C GLY A 316 11.70 6.86 69.31
N GLU A 317 10.78 6.93 70.27
CA GLU A 317 9.40 7.42 70.17
C GLU A 317 8.44 6.86 69.09
N ASP A 318 7.52 6.03 69.60
CA ASP A 318 6.06 6.10 69.49
C ASP A 318 5.47 7.14 68.50
N ILE A 319 4.66 6.67 67.54
CA ILE A 319 3.26 7.08 67.31
C ILE A 319 2.63 6.08 66.32
N ARG A 320 1.44 5.60 66.71
CA ARG A 320 0.50 4.80 65.94
C ARG A 320 -0.27 5.72 64.99
N ASP A 321 -0.53 5.26 63.77
CA ASP A 321 -1.69 5.57 62.91
C ASP A 321 -1.63 4.52 61.79
N ILE A 322 -2.48 3.49 61.70
CA ILE A 322 -3.88 3.49 61.23
C ILE A 322 -4.11 4.46 60.07
N GLU A 323 -3.80 4.00 58.85
CA GLU A 323 -4.42 4.47 57.62
C GLU A 323 -4.94 3.20 56.90
N GLU A 324 -6.19 2.83 57.18
CA GLU A 324 -7.32 3.03 56.26
C GLU A 324 -6.99 2.66 54.81
N GLU A 325 -7.34 1.42 54.50
CA GLU A 325 -7.36 0.82 53.17
C GLU A 325 -8.35 1.61 52.29
N SER A 326 -7.85 2.68 51.67
CA SER A 326 -8.54 3.36 50.60
C SER A 326 -8.67 2.37 49.43
N LEU A 327 -9.88 1.83 49.24
CA LEU A 327 -10.33 1.29 47.97
C LEU A 327 -10.15 2.37 46.91
N GLU A 328 -9.00 2.35 46.24
CA GLU A 328 -8.72 3.19 45.08
C GLU A 328 -9.64 2.72 43.94
N THR A 329 -10.86 3.25 43.96
CA THR A 329 -11.69 3.40 42.77
C THR A 329 -10.84 4.05 41.71
N VAL A 330 -10.59 3.32 40.62
CA VAL A 330 -10.10 3.89 39.38
C VAL A 330 -11.13 4.92 38.93
N VAL A 331 -10.87 6.18 39.28
CA VAL A 331 -11.48 7.36 38.68
C VAL A 331 -10.98 7.39 37.23
N PRO A 332 -11.85 7.28 36.21
CA PRO A 332 -11.43 7.54 34.83
C PRO A 332 -11.05 9.03 34.70
N PRO A 333 -10.08 9.37 33.83
CA PRO A 333 -9.51 10.71 33.77
C PRO A 333 -10.58 11.77 33.51
N ASP A 334 -10.51 12.83 34.32
CA ASP A 334 -11.28 14.05 34.22
C ASP A 334 -11.07 14.69 32.84
N ALA A 335 -12.14 14.68 32.04
CA ALA A 335 -12.17 15.35 30.76
C ALA A 335 -12.66 16.77 30.98
N GLY A 336 -11.71 17.69 31.09
CA GLY A 336 -11.82 19.05 30.57
C GLY A 336 -12.86 19.96 31.21
N GLU A 337 -12.35 20.85 32.04
CA GLU A 337 -12.91 22.16 32.37
C GLU A 337 -13.73 22.79 31.21
N THR A 338 -14.98 23.16 31.52
CA THR A 338 -15.84 24.00 30.68
C THR A 338 -15.43 25.47 30.79
N VAL A 339 -15.22 26.16 29.66
CA VAL A 339 -15.43 27.60 29.54
C VAL A 339 -16.16 27.92 28.23
N GLU A 340 -17.09 28.85 28.37
CA GLU A 340 -18.23 29.23 27.53
C GLU A 340 -17.88 29.93 26.21
N GLY A 341 -18.82 29.89 25.25
CA GLY A 341 -18.81 30.75 24.05
C GLY A 341 -19.95 30.49 23.06
N GLU A 342 -21.08 31.18 23.29
CA GLU A 342 -22.06 31.70 22.30
C GLU A 342 -22.78 30.79 21.29
N ALA A 343 -24.06 30.57 21.58
CA ALA A 343 -25.25 30.68 20.71
C ALA A 343 -25.15 30.40 19.20
N ALA A 344 -25.74 29.28 18.74
CA ALA A 344 -26.65 29.28 17.58
C ALA A 344 -27.40 27.94 17.39
N VAL A 345 -28.73 28.06 17.38
CA VAL A 345 -29.70 27.36 16.51
C VAL A 345 -29.86 25.84 16.62
N GLY A 346 -31.06 25.44 17.07
CA GLY A 346 -31.49 24.06 17.28
C GLY A 346 -31.59 23.26 15.98
N GLY A 347 -30.88 22.13 15.95
CA GLY A 347 -30.92 21.13 14.88
C GLY A 347 -29.88 20.04 15.09
N GLU A 348 -28.68 20.41 15.55
CA GLU A 348 -27.54 19.49 15.70
C GLU A 348 -27.48 18.78 17.06
N ALA A 349 -28.05 19.38 18.12
CA ALA A 349 -28.11 18.76 19.44
C ALA A 349 -28.87 17.42 19.44
N GLN A 350 -29.83 17.19 18.54
CA GLN A 350 -30.56 15.92 18.44
C GLN A 350 -29.79 14.82 17.68
N ALA A 351 -28.89 15.21 16.78
CA ALA A 351 -28.06 14.28 16.00
C ALA A 351 -26.86 13.80 16.82
N GLU A 352 -26.21 14.69 17.57
CA GLU A 352 -25.13 14.33 18.48
C GLU A 352 -25.65 13.46 19.66
N TYR A 353 -26.89 13.69 20.09
CA TYR A 353 -27.59 12.92 21.13
C TYR A 353 -27.95 11.49 20.72
N ARG A 354 -28.38 11.29 19.46
CA ARG A 354 -28.61 9.95 18.90
C ARG A 354 -27.32 9.16 18.72
N THR A 355 -26.20 9.85 18.48
CA THR A 355 -24.88 9.22 18.37
C THR A 355 -24.38 8.73 19.74
N ARG A 356 -24.59 9.49 20.82
CA ARG A 356 -24.25 9.07 22.20
C ARG A 356 -25.07 7.86 22.70
N LEU A 357 -26.32 7.72 22.24
CA LEU A 357 -27.16 6.54 22.52
C LEU A 357 -26.74 5.29 21.72
N ARG A 358 -25.97 5.43 20.64
CA ARG A 358 -25.45 4.31 19.85
C ARG A 358 -24.03 3.88 20.22
N THR A 359 -23.22 4.74 20.84
CA THR A 359 -21.80 4.47 21.12
C THR A 359 -21.52 3.85 22.49
N SER A 360 -22.52 3.47 23.29
CA SER A 360 -22.29 2.76 24.57
C SER A 360 -22.15 1.24 24.43
N ILE A 361 -21.88 0.73 23.23
CA ILE A 361 -21.40 -0.65 23.05
C ILE A 361 -19.90 -0.63 23.31
N VAL A 362 -19.53 -0.92 24.56
CA VAL A 362 -18.15 -1.28 24.90
C VAL A 362 -17.89 -2.65 24.26
N HIS A 363 -17.21 -2.67 23.12
CA HIS A 363 -16.54 -3.89 22.67
C HIS A 363 -15.39 -4.17 23.64
N HIS A 364 -15.53 -5.20 24.47
CA HIS A 364 -14.38 -5.86 25.10
C HIS A 364 -13.70 -6.77 24.06
N GLY A 365 -13.02 -6.13 23.11
CA GLY A 365 -11.99 -6.74 22.29
C GLY A 365 -10.64 -6.35 22.87
N HIS A 366 -9.89 -7.33 23.36
CA HIS A 366 -8.48 -7.14 23.67
C HIS A 366 -7.76 -6.90 22.33
N ASP A 367 -7.49 -5.65 21.96
CA ASP A 367 -6.61 -5.38 20.83
C ASP A 367 -5.20 -5.88 21.17
N PRO A 368 -4.61 -6.82 20.40
CA PRO A 368 -3.21 -7.15 20.54
C PRO A 368 -2.39 -5.94 20.12
N LYS A 369 -1.51 -5.47 21.02
CA LYS A 369 -0.54 -4.40 20.78
C LYS A 369 0.18 -4.62 19.44
N PRO A 370 0.32 -3.60 18.58
CA PRO A 370 1.10 -3.73 17.37
C PRO A 370 2.58 -3.97 17.72
N SER A 371 3.09 -5.11 17.26
CA SER A 371 4.51 -5.46 17.31
C SER A 371 5.32 -4.40 16.56
N LYS A 372 6.24 -3.74 17.27
CA LYS A 372 7.34 -2.96 16.69
C LYS A 372 8.30 -3.94 15.99
N ASN A 373 8.04 -4.26 14.74
CA ASN A 373 9.05 -4.75 13.78
C ASN A 373 8.48 -4.69 12.37
N ARG A 374 8.50 -3.50 11.77
CA ARG A 374 8.35 -3.32 10.32
C ARG A 374 9.16 -2.13 9.84
N LEU A 375 10.47 -2.27 9.97
CA LEU A 375 11.43 -1.61 9.09
C LEU A 375 12.36 -2.72 8.59
N ILE A 376 12.71 -2.65 7.30
CA ILE A 376 13.45 -3.66 6.52
C ILE A 376 12.51 -4.74 5.98
N THR A 377 11.92 -4.51 4.80
CA THR A 377 12.00 -5.39 3.59
C THR A 377 11.17 -4.75 2.46
N GLU A 378 11.60 -3.59 1.95
CA GLU A 378 11.09 -3.02 0.67
C GLU A 378 12.22 -2.33 -0.13
N GLU A 379 13.44 -2.89 -0.10
CA GLU A 379 14.56 -2.44 -0.95
C GLU A 379 15.18 -3.57 -1.80
N ARG A 380 14.40 -4.58 -2.19
CA ARG A 380 14.89 -5.68 -3.07
C ARG A 380 13.95 -6.08 -4.20
N LYS A 381 13.33 -5.10 -4.87
CA LYS A 381 12.68 -5.35 -6.18
C LYS A 381 13.02 -4.35 -7.28
N LEU A 382 14.12 -3.61 -7.16
CA LEU A 382 14.60 -2.70 -8.20
C LEU A 382 15.96 -3.07 -8.82
N ASP A 383 16.48 -4.28 -8.61
CA ASP A 383 17.82 -4.66 -9.10
C ASP A 383 17.89 -5.95 -9.93
N LEU A 384 16.80 -6.34 -10.61
CA LEU A 384 16.80 -7.50 -11.54
C LEU A 384 16.33 -7.18 -12.96
N ARG A 385 16.43 -5.91 -13.38
CA ARG A 385 16.41 -5.56 -14.82
C ARG A 385 17.72 -4.86 -15.19
N GLY A 386 18.78 -5.65 -15.28
CA GLY A 386 20.07 -5.16 -15.74
C GLY A 386 21.22 -6.12 -15.49
N LYS A 387 21.24 -7.27 -16.19
CA LYS A 387 22.43 -8.01 -16.67
C LYS A 387 22.07 -9.46 -17.05
N LYS A 388 21.73 -9.67 -18.31
CA LYS A 388 22.37 -10.57 -19.29
C LYS A 388 21.42 -10.87 -20.42
#